data_AF-A0AA41VCZ9-F1
#
_entry.id   AF-A0AA41VCZ9-F1
#
_cell.length_a   1.000
_cell.length_b   1.000
_cell.length_c   1.000
_cell.angle_alpha   90.00
_cell.angle_beta   90.00
_cell.angle_gamma   90.00
#
_symmetry.space_group_name_H-M   'P 1'
#
loop_
_entity.id
_entity.type
_entity.pdbx_description
1 polymer ?
#
loop_
_entity_poly.entity_id
_entity_poly.type
_entity_poly.pdbx_seq_one_letter_code
_entity_poly.pdbx_strand_id
1 'polypeptide(L)'
;ATQSLPEDYVEKVKRIHESGGYGSKGYGYDWKREEANKNVLRTHTTAVSARMLYQLAQGPFTPRRYFSIDRVFRNEVVDRTHLAEFHQIE
;
A
#
# COMPACT_ATOMS: atom_id res chain seq x y z
N ALA A 1 -8.28 10.48 7.99
CA ALA A 1 -6.98 10.43 7.29
C ALA A 1 -5.98 9.69 8.17
N THR A 2 -4.98 9.02 7.60
CA THR A 2 -3.90 8.36 8.35
C THR A 2 -3.10 9.43 9.09
N GLN A 3 -2.94 9.29 10.41
CA GLN A 3 -2.26 10.27 11.27
C GLN A 3 -0.84 9.84 11.65
N SER A 4 -0.55 8.54 11.61
CA SER A 4 0.75 7.97 11.99
C SER A 4 1.06 6.71 11.18
N LEU A 5 2.34 6.41 11.02
CA LEU A 5 2.84 5.20 10.38
C LEU A 5 3.61 4.33 11.42
N PRO A 6 3.65 3.01 11.25
CA PRO A 6 4.48 2.13 12.09
C PRO A 6 5.96 2.34 11.75
N GLU A 7 6.65 3.15 12.55
CA GLU A 7 8.03 3.60 12.27
C GLU A 7 9.02 2.43 12.10
N ASP A 8 8.89 1.37 12.90
CA ASP A 8 9.76 0.19 12.80
C ASP A 8 9.62 -0.51 11.43
N TYR A 9 8.41 -0.49 10.85
CA TYR A 9 8.13 -1.09 9.57
C TYR A 9 8.51 -0.17 8.41
N VAL A 10 8.31 1.14 8.58
CA VAL A 10 8.76 2.15 7.61
C VAL A 10 10.27 2.06 7.38
N GLU A 11 11.08 1.91 8.43
CA GLU A 11 12.53 1.75 8.29
C GLU A 11 12.92 0.46 7.55
N LYS A 12 12.18 -0.63 7.80
CA LYS A 12 12.37 -1.88 7.03
C LYS A 12 12.04 -1.67 5.55
N VAL A 13 10.90 -1.02 5.25
CA VAL A 13 10.49 -0.71 3.88
C VAL A 13 11.53 0.16 3.17
N LYS A 14 11.99 1.24 3.82
CA LYS A 14 13.04 2.12 3.32
C LYS A 14 14.28 1.32 2.93
N ARG A 15 14.84 0.55 3.86
CA ARG A 15 16.06 -0.25 3.63
C ARG A 15 15.91 -1.20 2.44
N ILE A 16 14.77 -1.91 2.37
CA ILE A 16 14.51 -2.87 1.28
C ILE A 16 14.33 -2.16 -0.06
N HIS A 17 13.66 -1.01 -0.09
CA HIS A 17 13.49 -0.21 -1.31
C HIS A 17 14.84 0.34 -1.82
N GLU A 18 15.67 0.88 -0.94
CA GLU A 18 16.94 1.52 -1.31
C GLU A 18 18.00 0.47 -1.69
N SER A 19 18.31 -0.43 -0.75
CA SER A 19 19.47 -1.33 -0.82
C SER A 19 19.14 -2.82 -1.02
N GLY A 20 17.85 -3.18 -0.97
CA GLY A 20 17.42 -4.57 -1.08
C GLY A 20 17.52 -5.37 0.22
N GLY A 21 17.37 -6.68 0.09
CA GLY A 21 17.27 -7.65 1.18
C GLY A 21 16.32 -8.79 0.83
N TYR A 22 16.28 -9.85 1.65
CA TYR A 22 15.46 -11.05 1.40
C TYR A 22 15.67 -11.66 0.00
N GLY A 23 16.89 -11.57 -0.55
CA GLY A 23 17.23 -12.03 -1.90
C GLY A 23 16.97 -11.02 -3.03
N SER A 24 16.38 -9.86 -2.74
CA SER A 24 16.21 -8.76 -3.69
C SER A 24 17.39 -7.78 -3.64
N LYS A 25 17.69 -7.14 -4.78
CA LYS A 25 18.68 -6.06 -4.90
C LYS A 25 18.14 -4.68 -4.51
N GLY A 26 16.84 -4.57 -4.22
CA GLY A 26 16.17 -3.29 -4.07
C GLY A 26 16.04 -2.55 -5.41
N TYR A 27 15.74 -1.27 -5.35
CA TYR A 27 15.53 -0.43 -6.53
C TYR A 27 16.67 0.56 -6.78
N GLY A 28 17.62 0.71 -5.85
CA GLY A 28 18.82 1.54 -6.06
C GLY A 28 18.55 3.04 -6.18
N TYR A 29 17.55 3.55 -5.46
CA TYR A 29 17.24 4.98 -5.37
C TYR A 29 17.14 5.42 -3.91
N ASP A 30 17.25 6.72 -3.66
CA ASP A 30 17.05 7.30 -2.33
C ASP A 30 15.55 7.36 -2.00
N TRP A 31 15.11 6.58 -1.02
CA TRP A 31 13.72 6.53 -0.61
C TRP A 31 13.40 7.75 0.27
N LYS A 32 12.42 8.55 -0.17
CA LYS A 32 12.07 9.82 0.48
C LYS A 32 10.88 9.64 1.41
N ARG A 33 11.10 9.84 2.71
CA ARG A 33 10.04 9.80 3.74
C ARG A 33 8.91 10.79 3.46
N GLU A 34 9.26 11.97 2.98
CA GLU A 34 8.30 13.01 2.63
C GLU A 34 7.33 12.55 1.54
N GLU A 35 7.77 11.71 0.60
CA GLU A 35 6.90 11.16 -0.45
C GLU A 35 5.88 10.18 0.14
N ALA A 36 6.32 9.28 1.02
CA ALA A 36 5.45 8.30 1.66
C ALA A 36 4.43 8.91 2.64
N ASN A 37 4.70 10.09 3.18
CA ASN A 37 3.80 10.81 4.08
C ASN A 37 2.68 11.57 3.35
N LYS A 38 2.71 11.67 2.02
CA LYS A 38 1.66 12.36 1.26
C LYS A 38 0.36 11.55 1.31
N ASN A 39 -0.66 12.13 1.93
CA ASN A 39 -1.99 11.56 1.90
C ASN A 39 -2.59 11.69 0.49
N VAL A 40 -3.13 10.58 -0.02
CA VAL A 40 -3.84 10.52 -1.29
C VAL A 40 -5.19 9.83 -1.11
N LEU A 41 -6.12 10.09 -2.03
CA LEU A 41 -7.31 9.23 -2.14
C LEU A 41 -6.86 7.85 -2.65
N ARG A 42 -7.38 6.78 -2.05
CA ARG A 42 -6.97 5.41 -2.40
C ARG A 42 -7.24 5.13 -3.88
N THR A 43 -6.23 4.68 -4.58
CA THR A 43 -6.33 4.36 -6.01
C THR A 43 -6.78 2.93 -6.28
N HIS A 44 -6.58 2.04 -5.30
CA HIS A 44 -6.86 0.60 -5.35
C HIS A 44 -7.22 0.07 -3.95
N THR A 45 -7.99 -1.02 -3.87
CA THR A 45 -8.28 -1.71 -2.60
C THR A 45 -7.07 -2.49 -2.06
N THR A 46 -6.04 -2.74 -2.86
CA THR A 46 -4.80 -3.43 -2.45
C THR A 46 -4.09 -2.78 -1.26
N ALA A 47 -4.23 -1.46 -1.08
CA ALA A 47 -3.72 -0.77 0.10
C ALA A 47 -4.39 -1.28 1.41
N VAL A 48 -5.66 -1.68 1.34
CA VAL A 48 -6.37 -2.32 2.44
C VAL A 48 -5.82 -3.72 2.69
N SER A 49 -5.59 -4.50 1.63
CA SER A 49 -4.96 -5.83 1.74
C SER A 49 -3.58 -5.76 2.38
N ALA A 50 -2.74 -4.81 1.99
CA ALA A 50 -1.44 -4.58 2.61
C ALA A 50 -1.56 -4.31 4.12
N ARG A 51 -2.54 -3.50 4.53
CA ARG A 51 -2.84 -3.25 5.96
C ARG A 51 -3.26 -4.53 6.69
N MET A 52 -4.14 -5.33 6.09
CA MET A 52 -4.61 -6.59 6.69
C MET A 52 -3.49 -7.63 6.82
N LEU A 53 -2.62 -7.73 5.81
CA LEU A 53 -1.46 -8.60 5.83
C LEU A 53 -0.44 -8.18 6.89
N TYR A 54 -0.17 -6.87 7.00
CA TYR A 54 0.70 -6.34 8.06
C TYR A 54 0.16 -6.70 9.45
N GLN A 55 -1.15 -6.53 9.68
CA GLN A 55 -1.79 -6.90 10.95
C GLN A 55 -1.71 -8.41 11.24
N LEU A 56 -1.94 -9.26 10.22
CA LEU A 56 -1.82 -10.71 10.35
C LEU A 56 -0.39 -11.13 10.75
N ALA A 57 0.62 -10.43 10.23
CA ALA A 57 2.03 -10.70 10.50
C ALA A 57 2.50 -10.29 11.90
N GLN A 58 1.72 -9.53 12.67
CA GLN A 58 2.09 -9.13 14.04
C GLN A 58 1.92 -10.24 15.08
N GLY A 59 1.17 -11.30 14.74
CA GLY A 59 0.88 -12.42 15.62
C GLY A 59 1.39 -13.75 15.08
N PRO A 60 1.13 -14.86 15.80
CA PRO A 60 1.37 -16.18 15.27
C PRO A 60 0.58 -16.35 13.96
N PHE A 61 1.25 -16.90 12.95
CA PHE A 61 0.64 -17.08 11.64
C PHE A 61 -0.55 -18.03 11.73
N THR A 62 -1.69 -17.56 11.22
CA THR A 62 -2.89 -18.37 11.03
C THR A 62 -3.39 -18.15 9.60
N PRO A 63 -3.65 -19.22 8.82
CA PRO A 63 -4.19 -19.07 7.48
C PRO A 63 -5.54 -18.35 7.51
N ARG A 64 -5.71 -17.34 6.65
CA ARG A 64 -6.95 -16.56 6.51
C ARG A 64 -7.24 -16.27 5.04
N ARG A 65 -8.51 -16.00 4.74
CA ARG A 65 -8.97 -15.53 3.42
C ARG A 65 -9.70 -14.21 3.63
N TYR A 66 -9.33 -13.20 2.86
CA TYR A 66 -9.93 -11.87 2.91
C TYR A 66 -10.53 -11.54 1.55
N PHE A 67 -11.56 -10.70 1.56
CA PHE A 67 -12.10 -10.04 0.38
C PHE A 67 -12.57 -8.65 0.76
N SER A 68 -12.65 -7.74 -0.21
CA SER A 68 -13.11 -6.38 -0.05
C SER A 68 -13.81 -5.88 -1.32
N ILE A 69 -14.86 -5.08 -1.13
CA ILE A 69 -15.54 -4.35 -2.20
C ILE A 69 -15.66 -2.92 -1.71
N ASP A 70 -14.94 -2.00 -2.32
CA ASP A 70 -14.92 -0.61 -1.86
C ASP A 70 -14.61 0.35 -3.00
N ARG A 71 -14.96 1.62 -2.80
CA ARG A 71 -14.75 2.69 -3.77
C ARG A 71 -13.31 3.17 -3.79
N VAL A 72 -12.76 3.30 -5.00
CA VAL A 72 -11.42 3.82 -5.30
C VAL A 72 -11.50 5.02 -6.24
N PHE A 73 -10.44 5.81 -6.27
CA PHE A 73 -10.37 7.08 -7.00
C PHE A 73 -9.15 7.09 -7.92
N ARG A 74 -9.33 7.44 -9.19
CA ARG A 74 -8.24 7.56 -10.15
C ARG A 74 -8.31 8.90 -10.86
N ASN A 75 -7.18 9.61 -10.86
CA ASN A 75 -7.03 10.87 -11.58
C ASN A 75 -6.60 10.60 -13.03
N GLU A 76 -7.39 9.79 -13.72
CA GLU A 76 -7.24 9.49 -15.15
C GLU A 76 -8.25 10.33 -15.94
N VAL A 77 -8.05 10.46 -17.26
CA VAL A 77 -8.98 11.22 -18.12
C VAL A 77 -10.33 10.50 -18.09
N VAL A 78 -11.35 11.20 -17.60
CA VAL A 78 -12.71 10.66 -17.56
C VAL A 78 -13.23 10.54 -18.98
N ASP A 79 -13.66 9.33 -19.34
CA ASP A 79 -14.30 9.04 -20.61
C ASP A 79 -15.52 8.14 -20.41
N ARG A 80 -16.16 7.71 -21.50
CA ARG A 80 -17.37 6.88 -21.44
C ARG A 80 -17.15 5.53 -20.71
N THR A 81 -15.91 5.06 -20.64
CA THR A 81 -15.49 3.78 -20.06
C THR A 81 -14.75 3.91 -18.73
N HIS A 82 -14.21 5.10 -18.41
CA HIS A 82 -13.41 5.36 -17.23
C HIS A 82 -14.00 6.48 -16.38
N LEU A 83 -14.52 6.11 -15.21
CA LEU A 83 -14.99 7.05 -14.20
C LEU A 83 -13.84 7.45 -13.28
N ALA A 84 -13.88 8.67 -12.75
CA ALA A 84 -12.92 9.15 -11.75
C ALA A 84 -12.98 8.37 -10.43
N GLU A 85 -14.11 7.72 -10.15
CA GLU A 85 -14.29 6.79 -9.04
C GLU A 85 -15.12 5.57 -9.46
N PHE A 86 -14.79 4.41 -8.90
CA PHE A 86 -15.52 3.17 -9.14
C PHE A 86 -15.30 2.18 -7.99
N HIS A 87 -16.06 1.09 -7.96
CA HIS A 87 -15.90 0.04 -6.95
C HIS A 87 -14.91 -1.00 -7.44
N GLN A 88 -13.86 -1.26 -6.66
CA GLN A 88 -12.90 -2.33 -6.91
C GLN A 88 -13.19 -3.51 -5.98
N ILE A 89 -13.11 -4.73 -6.53
CA ILE A 89 -13.24 -6.00 -5.82
C ILE A 89 -11.85 -6.63 -5.74
N GLU A 90 -11.43 -7.05 -4.56
CA GLU A 90 -10.17 -7.78 -4.32
C GLU A 90 -10.34 -8.82 -3.22
#